data_AF-A0A7Y5J570-F1
#
_entry.id   AF-A0A7Y5J570-F1
#
_cell.length_a   1.000
_cell.length_b   1.000
_cell.length_c   1.000
_cell.angle_alpha   90.00
_cell.angle_beta   90.00
_cell.angle_gamma   90.00
#
_symmetry.space_group_name_H-M   'P 1'
#
loop_
_entity.id
_entity.type
_entity.pdbx_description
1 polymer ?
#
loop_
_entity_poly.entity_id
_entity_poly.type
_entity_poly.pdbx_seq_one_letter_code
_entity_poly.pdbx_strand_id
1 'polypeptide(L)'
;MTATIHYIASNLPVAERFASLAKQEGFLLQLLHNAGSPWEDRADWEKVNILLLFTPFLYEKHYIAAGKIWAHYLRTLHPGVRFFTAGYSKVQPGVNNHLDLLNLPGSLSDFFLYQAGMLPTQVVETEGLLLHDKLARFFDGHGKESIFDVLSDITRLLGMAEVAAQRHGDSFETIKMDFLNKLSVRWTELKNRWNNYYALLLCLPVATLLREADLLIAEADQRFMAQICTDERLYQGQTLMNLLHNIHKLLLKVRQSCL
;
A
#
# COMPACT_ATOMS: atom_id res chain seq x y z
N MET A 1 -0.26 -22.68 28.03
CA MET A 1 -0.12 -21.25 27.69
C MET A 1 -1.14 -20.94 26.61
N THR A 2 -2.00 -19.95 26.81
CA THR A 2 -2.96 -19.48 25.81
C THR A 2 -2.21 -18.71 24.73
N ALA A 3 -2.28 -19.15 23.47
CA ALA A 3 -1.65 -18.41 22.37
C ALA A 3 -2.55 -17.25 21.94
N THR A 4 -1.98 -16.04 21.88
CA THR A 4 -2.69 -14.85 21.37
C THR A 4 -2.51 -14.76 19.86
N ILE A 5 -3.63 -14.65 19.14
CA ILE A 5 -3.71 -14.48 17.69
C ILE A 5 -4.26 -13.09 17.42
N HIS A 6 -3.47 -12.27 16.75
CA HIS A 6 -3.92 -10.97 16.28
C HIS A 6 -4.63 -11.13 14.95
N TYR A 7 -5.70 -10.38 14.69
CA TYR A 7 -6.42 -10.50 13.43
C TYR A 7 -6.84 -9.16 12.80
N ILE A 8 -6.98 -9.19 11.47
CA ILE A 8 -7.43 -8.07 10.64
C ILE A 8 -8.71 -8.50 9.92
N ALA A 9 -9.78 -7.73 10.07
CA ALA A 9 -11.08 -8.03 9.45
C ALA A 9 -11.89 -6.76 9.18
N SER A 10 -12.76 -6.77 8.16
CA SER A 10 -13.76 -5.70 7.93
C SER A 10 -15.17 -6.05 8.41
N ASN A 11 -15.46 -7.34 8.63
CA ASN A 11 -16.77 -7.84 9.08
C ASN A 11 -16.63 -8.40 10.51
N LEU A 12 -16.67 -7.48 11.49
CA LEU A 12 -16.46 -7.79 12.90
C LEU A 12 -17.34 -8.94 13.42
N PRO A 13 -18.64 -9.04 13.07
CA PRO A 13 -19.49 -10.15 13.52
C PRO A 13 -18.95 -11.56 13.20
N VAL A 14 -18.36 -11.75 12.01
CA VAL A 14 -17.78 -13.06 11.64
C VAL A 14 -16.50 -13.32 12.44
N ALA A 15 -15.66 -12.30 12.58
CA ALA A 15 -14.44 -12.41 13.35
C ALA A 15 -14.69 -12.62 14.85
N GLU A 16 -15.73 -12.01 15.42
CA GLU A 16 -16.16 -12.19 16.81
C GLU A 16 -16.71 -13.60 17.08
N ARG A 17 -17.45 -14.16 16.12
CA ARG A 17 -17.88 -15.57 16.19
C ARG A 17 -16.69 -16.52 16.14
N PHE A 18 -15.75 -16.26 15.24
CA PHE A 18 -14.51 -17.05 15.16
C PHE A 18 -13.66 -16.92 16.43
N ALA A 19 -13.56 -15.71 17.00
CA ALA A 19 -12.88 -15.47 18.27
C ALA A 19 -13.53 -16.23 19.43
N SER A 20 -14.87 -16.34 19.44
CA SER A 20 -15.60 -17.12 20.44
C SER A 20 -15.30 -18.62 20.33
N LEU A 21 -15.24 -19.17 19.11
CA LEU A 21 -14.86 -20.57 18.86
C LEU A 21 -13.41 -20.84 19.30
N ALA A 22 -12.49 -19.99 18.86
CA ALA A 22 -11.08 -20.11 19.18
C ALA A 22 -10.81 -20.01 20.70
N LYS A 23 -11.60 -19.22 21.44
CA LYS A 23 -11.56 -19.16 22.91
C LYS A 23 -11.92 -20.49 23.57
N GLN A 24 -12.86 -21.25 23.00
CA GLN A 24 -13.20 -22.59 23.49
C GLN A 24 -12.05 -23.58 23.29
N GLU A 25 -11.23 -23.39 22.26
CA GLU A 25 -10.02 -24.17 21.97
C GLU A 25 -8.75 -23.64 22.68
N GLY A 26 -8.89 -22.66 23.57
CA GLY A 26 -7.77 -22.15 24.37
C GLY A 26 -6.88 -21.12 23.66
N PHE A 27 -7.38 -20.48 22.60
CA PHE A 27 -6.75 -19.36 21.92
C PHE A 27 -7.37 -18.02 22.32
N LEU A 28 -6.57 -16.95 22.35
CA LEU A 28 -7.08 -15.60 22.53
C LEU A 28 -7.01 -14.86 21.19
N LEU A 29 -8.15 -14.51 20.60
CA LEU A 29 -8.17 -13.64 19.44
C LEU A 29 -8.30 -12.17 19.85
N GLN A 30 -7.41 -11.35 19.31
CA GLN A 30 -7.38 -9.93 19.56
C GLN A 30 -7.45 -9.17 18.23
N LEU A 31 -8.42 -8.27 18.10
CA LEU A 31 -8.50 -7.40 16.94
C LEU A 31 -7.23 -6.54 16.87
N LEU A 32 -6.51 -6.66 15.77
CA LEU A 32 -5.37 -5.81 15.47
C LEU A 32 -5.82 -4.54 14.76
N HIS A 33 -6.66 -4.69 13.73
CA HIS A 33 -7.11 -3.60 12.87
C HIS A 33 -8.46 -3.90 12.21
N ASN A 34 -9.29 -2.87 12.07
CA ASN A 34 -10.49 -2.93 11.24
C ASN A 34 -10.12 -2.65 9.78
N ALA A 35 -10.16 -3.68 8.93
CA ALA A 35 -9.79 -3.56 7.52
C ALA A 35 -10.73 -2.64 6.70
N GLY A 36 -11.86 -2.21 7.27
CA GLY A 36 -12.75 -1.20 6.71
C GLY A 36 -12.26 0.25 6.86
N SER A 37 -11.14 0.47 7.55
CA SER A 37 -10.49 1.79 7.70
C SER A 37 -9.04 1.77 7.24
N PRO A 38 -8.44 2.93 6.90
CA PRO A 38 -7.02 3.05 6.61
C PRO A 38 -6.17 2.39 7.68
N TRP A 39 -5.10 1.70 7.28
CA TRP A 39 -4.15 1.08 8.19
C TRP A 39 -3.44 2.16 9.02
N GLU A 40 -3.32 1.90 10.31
CA GLU A 40 -2.54 2.69 11.25
C GLU A 40 -1.43 1.80 11.79
N ASP A 41 -0.18 2.16 11.48
CA ASP A 41 0.96 1.37 11.93
C ASP A 41 1.10 1.42 13.45
N ARG A 42 1.61 0.33 14.02
CA ARG A 42 1.67 0.12 15.46
C ARG A 42 3.11 0.08 15.94
N ALA A 43 3.32 0.62 17.14
CA ALA A 43 4.63 0.60 17.78
C ALA A 43 4.98 -0.73 18.46
N ASP A 44 4.02 -1.65 18.60
CA ASP A 44 4.16 -2.85 19.44
C ASP A 44 4.15 -4.18 18.65
N TRP A 45 4.70 -4.17 17.44
CA TRP A 45 4.84 -5.36 16.59
C TRP A 45 5.59 -6.51 17.28
N GLU A 46 6.46 -6.24 18.26
CA GLU A 46 7.16 -7.23 19.06
C GLU A 46 6.24 -8.14 19.89
N LYS A 47 4.98 -7.72 20.10
CA LYS A 47 3.96 -8.51 20.82
C LYS A 47 3.14 -9.39 19.88
N VAL A 48 3.27 -9.19 18.57
CA VAL A 48 2.51 -9.92 17.56
C VAL A 48 3.31 -11.16 17.13
N ASN A 49 2.90 -12.34 17.59
CA ASN A 49 3.54 -13.61 17.19
C ASN A 49 2.79 -14.33 16.05
N ILE A 50 1.48 -14.10 15.95
CA ILE A 50 0.59 -14.70 14.96
C ILE A 50 -0.34 -13.60 14.44
N LEU A 51 -0.42 -13.47 13.12
CA LEU A 51 -1.37 -12.59 12.43
C LEU A 51 -2.30 -13.41 11.53
N LEU A 52 -3.60 -13.21 11.70
CA LEU A 52 -4.66 -13.77 10.86
C LEU A 52 -5.33 -12.66 10.04
N LEU A 53 -5.26 -12.75 8.71
CA LEU A 53 -6.00 -11.87 7.81
C LEU A 53 -7.28 -12.54 7.33
N PHE A 54 -8.43 -11.93 7.61
CA PHE A 54 -9.69 -12.31 6.96
C PHE A 54 -9.74 -11.72 5.55
N THR A 55 -9.93 -12.57 4.54
CA THR A 55 -9.88 -12.16 3.12
C THR A 55 -10.98 -12.83 2.29
N PRO A 56 -11.61 -12.15 1.30
CA PRO A 56 -11.44 -10.73 1.02
C PRO A 56 -12.13 -9.87 2.10
N PHE A 57 -11.67 -8.65 2.28
CA PHE A 57 -12.28 -7.70 3.22
C PHE A 57 -12.83 -6.47 2.48
N LEU A 58 -13.90 -5.88 2.99
CA LEU A 58 -14.53 -4.70 2.40
C LEU A 58 -13.77 -3.44 2.79
N TYR A 59 -13.32 -2.68 1.79
CA TYR A 59 -12.67 -1.38 1.97
C TYR A 59 -12.99 -0.49 0.75
N GLU A 60 -13.34 0.77 0.96
CA GLU A 60 -13.73 1.71 -0.12
C GLU A 60 -14.76 1.12 -1.10
N LYS A 61 -15.77 0.39 -0.59
CA LYS A 61 -16.80 -0.33 -1.36
C LYS A 61 -16.30 -1.46 -2.27
N HIS A 62 -15.05 -1.88 -2.13
CA HIS A 62 -14.46 -3.00 -2.86
C HIS A 62 -14.13 -4.14 -1.90
N TYR A 63 -14.33 -5.38 -2.34
CA TYR A 63 -13.78 -6.55 -1.66
C TYR A 63 -12.32 -6.68 -2.07
N ILE A 64 -11.40 -6.55 -1.13
CA ILE A 64 -9.95 -6.48 -1.33
C ILE A 64 -9.28 -7.80 -0.93
N ALA A 65 -8.42 -8.29 -1.81
CA ALA A 65 -7.52 -9.40 -1.56
C ALA A 65 -6.08 -8.90 -1.46
N ALA A 66 -5.59 -8.72 -0.23
CA ALA A 66 -4.25 -8.17 0.06
C ALA A 66 -3.27 -9.18 0.66
N GLY A 67 -3.61 -10.48 0.68
CA GLY A 67 -2.80 -11.51 1.34
C GLY A 67 -1.35 -11.59 0.87
N LYS A 68 -1.10 -11.46 -0.45
CA LYS A 68 0.27 -11.46 -1.01
C LYS A 68 1.11 -10.28 -0.50
N ILE A 69 0.50 -9.09 -0.40
CA ILE A 69 1.18 -7.88 0.09
C ILE A 69 1.52 -8.03 1.57
N TRP A 70 0.55 -8.48 2.38
CA TRP A 70 0.77 -8.73 3.82
C TRP A 70 1.85 -9.79 4.07
N ALA A 71 1.85 -10.88 3.29
CA ALA A 71 2.87 -11.90 3.39
C ALA A 71 4.27 -11.36 3.07
N HIS A 72 4.40 -10.53 2.01
CA HIS A 72 5.67 -9.89 1.69
C HIS A 72 6.10 -8.95 2.83
N TYR A 73 5.22 -8.04 3.25
CA TYR A 73 5.50 -7.05 4.30
C TYR A 73 6.01 -7.68 5.58
N LEU A 74 5.31 -8.70 6.09
CA LEU A 74 5.70 -9.38 7.33
C LEU A 74 7.03 -10.12 7.16
N ARG A 75 7.27 -10.78 6.03
CA ARG A 75 8.57 -11.44 5.78
C ARG A 75 9.73 -10.45 5.76
N THR A 76 9.52 -9.25 5.22
CA THR A 76 10.57 -8.23 5.07
C THR A 76 10.83 -7.46 6.37
N LEU A 77 9.78 -7.05 7.10
CA LEU A 77 9.90 -6.16 8.26
C LEU A 77 9.66 -6.84 9.62
N HIS A 78 8.93 -7.95 9.64
CA HIS A 78 8.56 -8.66 10.88
C HIS A 78 8.70 -10.19 10.72
N PRO A 79 9.89 -10.72 10.38
CA PRO A 79 10.06 -12.12 9.99
C PRO A 79 9.71 -13.14 11.08
N GLY A 80 9.57 -12.72 12.35
CA GLY A 80 9.10 -13.56 13.44
C GLY A 80 7.57 -13.75 13.50
N VAL A 81 6.80 -12.97 12.75
CA VAL A 81 5.33 -13.04 12.74
C VAL A 81 4.89 -14.20 11.85
N ARG A 82 4.15 -15.16 12.42
CA ARG A 82 3.50 -16.21 11.63
C ARG A 82 2.23 -15.66 11.00
N PHE A 83 2.12 -15.77 9.67
CA PHE A 83 1.00 -15.21 8.91
C PHE A 83 0.05 -16.28 8.42
N PHE A 84 -1.25 -16.05 8.65
CA PHE A 84 -2.33 -16.91 8.22
C PHE A 84 -3.39 -16.07 7.51
N THR A 85 -4.11 -16.68 6.57
CA THR A 85 -5.30 -16.09 5.96
C THR A 85 -6.48 -17.02 6.17
N ALA A 86 -7.64 -16.45 6.54
CA ALA A 86 -8.91 -17.16 6.56
C ALA A 86 -9.87 -16.48 5.58
N GLY A 87 -10.49 -17.27 4.69
CA GLY A 87 -11.27 -16.71 3.60
C GLY A 87 -12.01 -17.76 2.77
N TYR A 88 -12.74 -17.29 1.77
CA TYR A 88 -13.43 -18.11 0.76
C TYR A 88 -13.21 -17.58 -0.64
N SER A 89 -13.21 -18.50 -1.61
CA SER A 89 -13.18 -18.21 -3.03
C SER A 89 -14.53 -17.76 -3.58
N LYS A 90 -15.64 -18.39 -3.14
CA LYS A 90 -17.02 -18.12 -3.57
C LYS A 90 -18.00 -18.31 -2.43
N VAL A 91 -19.10 -17.54 -2.42
CA VAL A 91 -20.27 -17.84 -1.56
C VAL A 91 -20.81 -19.20 -2.01
N GLN A 92 -20.69 -20.22 -1.15
CA GLN A 92 -21.22 -21.55 -1.46
C GLN A 92 -22.74 -21.55 -1.24
N PRO A 93 -23.56 -21.85 -2.29
CA PRO A 93 -25.01 -21.94 -2.13
C PRO A 93 -25.35 -23.01 -1.08
N GLY A 94 -26.14 -22.65 -0.07
CA GLY A 94 -26.56 -23.58 0.99
C GLY A 94 -25.74 -23.54 2.28
N VAL A 95 -24.70 -22.71 2.37
CA VAL A 95 -23.96 -22.52 3.62
C VAL A 95 -24.67 -21.50 4.51
N ASN A 96 -25.34 -22.00 5.57
CA ASN A 96 -26.06 -21.16 6.54
C ASN A 96 -25.13 -20.56 7.61
N ASN A 97 -23.95 -21.14 7.84
CA ASN A 97 -22.99 -20.69 8.83
C ASN A 97 -21.79 -20.01 8.16
N HIS A 98 -21.59 -18.72 8.43
CA HIS A 98 -20.49 -17.94 7.86
C HIS A 98 -19.09 -18.45 8.25
N LEU A 99 -18.97 -19.24 9.33
CA LEU A 99 -17.71 -19.89 9.70
C LEU A 99 -17.33 -21.01 8.71
N ASP A 100 -18.31 -21.70 8.11
CA ASP A 100 -18.07 -22.77 7.14
C ASP A 100 -17.57 -22.22 5.79
N LEU A 101 -17.76 -20.91 5.55
CA LEU A 101 -17.15 -20.22 4.42
C LEU A 101 -15.65 -20.00 4.65
N LEU A 102 -15.21 -19.84 5.89
CA LEU A 102 -13.79 -19.74 6.18
C LEU A 102 -13.20 -21.14 5.93
N ASN A 103 -12.28 -21.27 4.97
CA ASN A 103 -11.57 -22.52 4.69
C ASN A 103 -10.62 -22.90 5.85
N LEU A 104 -11.19 -23.16 7.02
CA LEU A 104 -10.51 -23.50 8.26
C LEU A 104 -10.30 -25.02 8.30
N PRO A 105 -9.15 -25.50 8.81
CA PRO A 105 -9.01 -26.93 9.06
C PRO A 105 -9.92 -27.37 10.21
N GLY A 106 -10.18 -28.68 10.31
CA GLY A 106 -11.02 -29.24 11.38
C GLY A 106 -10.46 -29.09 12.81
N SER A 107 -9.26 -28.52 12.99
CA SER A 107 -8.59 -28.29 14.27
C SER A 107 -7.83 -26.95 14.21
N LEU A 108 -8.21 -25.97 15.04
CA LEU A 108 -7.52 -24.68 15.10
C LEU A 108 -6.14 -24.80 15.76
N SER A 109 -5.98 -25.80 16.64
CA SER A 109 -4.67 -26.17 17.17
C SER A 109 -3.73 -26.62 16.07
N ASP A 110 -4.19 -27.46 15.15
CA ASP A 110 -3.37 -27.85 14.00
C ASP A 110 -3.13 -26.69 13.05
N PHE A 111 -4.05 -25.71 12.96
CA PHE A 111 -3.83 -24.52 12.14
C PHE A 111 -2.73 -23.61 12.72
N PHE A 112 -2.84 -23.23 14.00
CA PHE A 112 -1.98 -22.20 14.60
C PHE A 112 -0.73 -22.75 15.29
N LEU A 113 -0.70 -24.04 15.64
CA LEU A 113 0.42 -24.68 16.35
C LEU A 113 1.27 -25.58 15.45
N TYR A 114 0.93 -25.74 14.16
CA TYR A 114 1.78 -26.50 13.23
C TYR A 114 3.21 -25.96 13.21
N GLN A 115 4.16 -26.84 13.50
CA GLN A 115 5.58 -26.50 13.65
C GLN A 115 6.43 -26.75 12.39
N ALA A 116 5.88 -27.27 11.29
CA ALA A 116 6.73 -27.57 10.13
C ALA A 116 7.15 -26.27 9.43
N GLY A 117 8.46 -26.10 9.25
CA GLY A 117 9.17 -24.88 8.84
C GLY A 117 8.91 -24.34 7.43
N MET A 118 7.73 -24.60 6.87
CA MET A 118 7.13 -23.84 5.77
C MET A 118 5.62 -23.95 5.93
N LEU A 119 4.98 -22.97 6.57
CA LEU A 119 3.58 -22.74 6.27
C LEU A 119 3.52 -22.34 4.80
N PRO A 120 2.74 -23.04 3.94
CA PRO A 120 2.50 -22.49 2.64
C PRO A 120 1.85 -21.13 2.89
N THR A 121 2.30 -20.13 2.16
CA THR A 121 1.52 -18.92 1.90
C THR A 121 0.27 -19.37 1.14
N GLN A 122 -0.62 -20.11 1.81
CA GLN A 122 -1.94 -20.46 1.30
C GLN A 122 -2.76 -19.18 1.41
N VAL A 123 -2.38 -18.19 0.61
CA VAL A 123 -3.26 -17.10 0.24
C VAL A 123 -4.47 -17.79 -0.35
N VAL A 124 -5.57 -17.78 0.38
CA VAL A 124 -6.84 -18.31 -0.11
C VAL A 124 -7.13 -17.62 -1.44
N GLU A 125 -7.43 -18.38 -2.49
CA GLU A 125 -7.92 -17.80 -3.74
C GLU A 125 -9.26 -17.14 -3.44
N THR A 126 -9.42 -15.86 -3.79
CA THR A 126 -10.64 -15.09 -3.53
C THR A 126 -11.09 -14.36 -4.79
N GLU A 127 -12.39 -14.10 -4.93
CA GLU A 127 -12.96 -13.23 -5.97
C GLU A 127 -12.74 -11.72 -5.69
N GLY A 128 -12.01 -11.38 -4.61
CA GLY A 128 -11.69 -10.00 -4.30
C GLY A 128 -10.74 -9.36 -5.31
N LEU A 129 -10.77 -8.03 -5.39
CA LEU A 129 -9.80 -7.25 -6.15
C LEU A 129 -8.38 -7.58 -5.66
N LEU A 130 -7.59 -8.18 -6.54
CA LEU A 130 -6.19 -8.52 -6.28
C LEU A 130 -5.34 -7.25 -6.19
N LEU A 131 -5.18 -6.73 -4.97
CA LEU A 131 -4.50 -5.45 -4.74
C LEU A 131 -3.00 -5.54 -5.07
N HIS A 132 -2.41 -6.73 -4.98
CA HIS A 132 -1.05 -7.00 -5.43
C HIS A 132 -0.85 -6.60 -6.90
N ASP A 133 -1.76 -7.00 -7.79
CA ASP A 133 -1.63 -6.70 -9.22
C ASP A 133 -1.86 -5.23 -9.51
N LYS A 134 -2.76 -4.58 -8.75
CA LYS A 134 -2.95 -3.12 -8.81
C LYS A 134 -1.70 -2.38 -8.35
N LEU A 135 -1.07 -2.82 -7.26
CA LEU A 135 0.17 -2.23 -6.75
C LEU A 135 1.34 -2.45 -7.72
N ALA A 136 1.46 -3.64 -8.30
CA ALA A 136 2.44 -3.92 -9.35
C ALA A 136 2.22 -2.99 -10.54
N ARG A 137 0.99 -2.83 -11.05
CA ARG A 137 0.67 -1.89 -12.14
C ARG A 137 0.94 -0.43 -11.79
N PHE A 138 0.76 -0.04 -10.54
CA PHE A 138 1.10 1.31 -10.07
C PHE A 138 2.61 1.59 -10.21
N PHE A 139 3.44 0.61 -9.89
CA PHE A 139 4.91 0.72 -9.94
C PHE A 139 5.56 0.32 -11.26
N ASP A 140 4.95 -0.56 -12.04
CA ASP A 140 5.49 -1.08 -13.30
C ASP A 140 4.79 -0.44 -14.52
N GLY A 141 3.63 0.20 -14.32
CA GLY A 141 2.86 0.89 -15.35
C GLY A 141 2.00 -0.02 -16.24
N HIS A 142 1.25 0.62 -17.14
CA HIS A 142 0.55 -0.02 -18.26
C HIS A 142 1.12 0.57 -19.55
N GLY A 143 1.82 -0.22 -20.37
CA GLY A 143 2.25 0.24 -21.70
C GLY A 143 3.34 1.32 -21.71
N LYS A 144 4.24 1.33 -20.70
CA LYS A 144 5.55 2.05 -20.61
C LYS A 144 5.67 3.32 -19.75
N GLU A 145 4.69 3.66 -18.92
CA GLU A 145 4.89 4.75 -17.95
C GLU A 145 4.35 4.35 -16.58
N SER A 146 5.26 4.01 -15.65
CA SER A 146 5.01 3.80 -14.22
C SER A 146 4.98 5.12 -13.45
N ILE A 147 4.58 5.10 -12.17
CA ILE A 147 4.71 6.29 -11.31
C ILE A 147 6.17 6.75 -11.18
N PHE A 148 7.14 5.82 -11.22
CA PHE A 148 8.56 6.15 -11.18
C PHE A 148 9.05 6.77 -12.48
N ASP A 149 8.54 6.31 -13.63
CA ASP A 149 8.91 6.88 -14.93
C ASP A 149 8.44 8.34 -15.01
N VAL A 150 7.19 8.62 -14.61
CA VAL A 150 6.65 9.97 -14.57
C VAL A 150 7.45 10.87 -13.61
N LEU A 151 7.77 10.37 -12.41
CA LEU A 151 8.57 11.12 -11.43
C LEU A 151 10.00 11.40 -11.91
N SER A 152 10.62 10.43 -12.60
CA SER A 152 11.94 10.58 -13.20
C SER A 152 11.93 11.60 -14.33
N ASP A 153 10.89 11.59 -15.17
CA ASP A 153 10.70 12.57 -16.24
C ASP A 153 10.54 13.99 -15.69
N ILE A 154 9.75 14.16 -14.62
CA ILE A 154 9.60 15.47 -13.93
C ILE A 154 10.96 15.94 -13.41
N THR A 155 11.69 15.06 -12.72
CA THR A 155 13.01 15.37 -12.16
C THR A 155 14.01 15.75 -13.26
N ARG A 156 13.98 15.03 -14.39
CA ARG A 156 14.83 15.32 -15.55
C ARG A 156 14.49 16.66 -16.18
N LEU A 157 13.20 16.94 -16.43
CA LEU A 157 12.77 18.23 -17.00
C LEU A 157 13.16 19.39 -16.10
N LEU A 158 13.04 19.22 -14.79
CA LEU A 158 13.44 20.23 -13.81
C LEU A 158 14.95 20.49 -13.84
N GLY A 159 15.77 19.42 -13.83
CA GLY A 159 17.22 19.55 -13.93
C GLY A 159 17.69 20.14 -15.27
N MET A 160 17.00 19.84 -16.38
CA MET A 160 17.27 20.47 -17.68
C MET A 160 16.95 21.97 -17.66
N ALA A 161 15.82 22.36 -17.05
CA ALA A 161 15.46 23.77 -16.89
C ALA A 161 16.49 24.54 -16.06
N GLU A 162 16.95 23.95 -14.95
CA GLU A 162 18.00 24.54 -14.11
C GLU A 162 19.33 24.70 -14.87
N VAL A 163 19.77 23.66 -15.61
CA VAL A 163 20.99 23.69 -16.42
C VAL A 163 20.90 24.74 -17.53
N ALA A 164 19.75 24.84 -18.20
CA ALA A 164 19.49 25.85 -19.24
C ALA A 164 19.62 27.29 -18.67
N ALA A 165 19.03 27.55 -17.50
CA ALA A 165 19.17 28.85 -16.84
C ALA A 165 20.61 29.14 -16.41
N GLN A 166 21.24 28.23 -15.67
CA GLN A 166 22.51 28.51 -14.99
C GLN A 166 23.73 28.41 -15.91
N ARG A 167 23.74 27.48 -16.86
CA ARG A 167 24.92 27.20 -17.71
C ARG A 167 24.82 27.80 -19.10
N HIS A 168 23.61 27.84 -19.66
CA HIS A 168 23.38 28.36 -21.01
C HIS A 168 22.88 29.80 -21.01
N GLY A 169 22.34 30.28 -19.88
CA GLY A 169 21.81 31.64 -19.78
C GLY A 169 20.53 31.83 -20.60
N ASP A 170 19.80 30.73 -20.83
CA ASP A 170 18.58 30.75 -21.63
C ASP A 170 17.51 31.64 -20.99
N SER A 171 16.75 32.34 -21.81
CA SER A 171 15.67 33.20 -21.31
C SER A 171 14.55 32.38 -20.67
N PHE A 172 13.87 32.96 -19.68
CA PHE A 172 12.75 32.29 -19.00
C PHE A 172 11.67 31.77 -19.96
N GLU A 173 11.33 32.52 -21.02
CA GLU A 173 10.35 32.08 -22.01
C GLU A 173 10.82 30.86 -22.81
N THR A 174 12.11 30.77 -23.12
CA THR A 174 12.70 29.58 -23.78
C THR A 174 12.60 28.36 -22.85
N ILE A 175 13.03 28.52 -21.60
CA ILE A 175 12.98 27.46 -20.57
C ILE A 175 11.55 27.00 -20.33
N LYS A 176 10.61 27.93 -20.28
CA LYS A 176 9.18 27.65 -20.09
C LYS A 176 8.61 26.81 -21.24
N MET A 177 8.90 27.20 -22.48
CA MET A 177 8.45 26.47 -23.67
C MET A 177 9.06 25.07 -23.76
N ASP A 178 10.37 24.97 -23.51
CA ASP A 178 11.12 23.74 -23.74
C ASP A 178 10.96 22.72 -22.60
N PHE A 179 10.75 23.20 -21.36
CA PHE A 179 10.74 22.36 -20.17
C PHE A 179 9.49 22.53 -19.29
N LEU A 180 9.21 23.75 -18.80
CA LEU A 180 8.22 23.94 -17.71
C LEU A 180 6.79 23.59 -18.13
N ASN A 181 6.41 23.89 -19.38
CA ASN A 181 5.10 23.49 -19.92
C ASN A 181 4.94 21.96 -19.96
N LYS A 182 5.99 21.22 -20.36
CA LYS A 182 5.99 19.75 -20.37
C LYS A 182 5.99 19.19 -18.95
N LEU A 183 6.71 19.85 -18.04
CA LEU A 183 6.77 19.51 -16.62
C LEU A 183 5.37 19.60 -15.98
N SER A 184 4.61 20.66 -16.26
CA SER A 184 3.22 20.80 -15.78
C SER A 184 2.29 19.68 -16.27
N VAL A 185 2.43 19.26 -17.54
CA VAL A 185 1.68 18.12 -18.08
C VAL A 185 2.05 16.83 -17.36
N ARG A 186 3.35 16.54 -17.19
CA ARG A 186 3.81 15.34 -16.46
C ARG A 186 3.39 15.34 -15.00
N TRP A 187 3.36 16.49 -14.36
CA TRP A 187 2.85 16.61 -12.99
C TRP A 187 1.37 16.28 -12.87
N THR A 188 0.56 16.75 -13.83
CA THR A 188 -0.86 16.39 -13.89
C THR A 188 -1.04 14.88 -14.06
N GLU A 189 -0.20 14.24 -14.87
CA GLU A 189 -0.18 12.79 -15.02
C GLU A 189 0.17 12.07 -13.71
N LEU A 190 1.19 12.54 -12.99
CA LEU A 190 1.55 12.01 -11.67
C LEU A 190 0.36 12.07 -10.71
N LYS A 191 -0.32 13.22 -10.61
CA LYS A 191 -1.48 13.40 -9.73
C LYS A 191 -2.64 12.48 -10.11
N ASN A 192 -2.93 12.35 -11.41
CA ASN A 192 -3.99 11.45 -11.88
C ASN A 192 -3.69 10.00 -11.51
N ARG A 193 -2.44 9.55 -11.70
CA ARG A 193 -2.01 8.21 -11.28
C ARG A 193 -2.09 8.05 -9.78
N TRP A 194 -1.59 9.01 -9.01
CA TRP A 194 -1.66 8.98 -7.55
C TRP A 194 -3.10 8.83 -7.05
N ASN A 195 -4.01 9.70 -7.50
CA ASN A 195 -5.41 9.72 -7.07
C ASN A 195 -6.17 8.44 -7.44
N ASN A 196 -5.83 7.78 -8.55
CA ASN A 196 -6.46 6.54 -8.98
C ASN A 196 -6.17 5.34 -8.06
N TYR A 197 -5.05 5.36 -7.32
CA TYR A 197 -4.61 4.24 -6.49
C TYR A 197 -4.60 4.58 -4.99
N TYR A 198 -4.26 5.81 -4.62
CA TYR A 198 -3.97 6.21 -3.23
C TYR A 198 -5.04 5.75 -2.25
N ALA A 199 -6.31 6.11 -2.48
CA ALA A 199 -7.41 5.77 -1.59
C ALA A 199 -7.53 4.26 -1.33
N LEU A 200 -7.35 3.44 -2.37
CA LEU A 200 -7.43 1.98 -2.31
C LEU A 200 -6.25 1.36 -1.55
N LEU A 201 -5.06 1.96 -1.64
CA LEU A 201 -3.84 1.44 -1.04
C LEU A 201 -3.72 1.76 0.46
N LEU A 202 -4.53 2.67 0.99
CA LEU A 202 -4.49 3.05 2.41
C LEU A 202 -4.90 1.93 3.37
N CYS A 203 -5.50 0.83 2.90
CA CYS A 203 -5.77 -0.36 3.73
C CYS A 203 -4.53 -1.26 3.96
N LEU A 204 -3.40 -0.95 3.32
CA LEU A 204 -2.17 -1.75 3.35
C LEU A 204 -1.25 -1.36 4.52
N PRO A 205 -0.33 -2.24 4.95
CA PRO A 205 0.59 -1.96 6.05
C PRO A 205 1.60 -0.83 5.79
N VAL A 206 1.59 -0.25 4.59
CA VAL A 206 2.43 0.87 4.16
C VAL A 206 1.67 2.21 4.09
N ALA A 207 0.45 2.26 4.63
CA ALA A 207 -0.40 3.45 4.57
C ALA A 207 0.28 4.72 5.12
N THR A 208 1.09 4.61 6.17
CA THR A 208 1.84 5.76 6.73
C THR A 208 2.79 6.37 5.68
N LEU A 209 3.57 5.53 4.99
CA LEU A 209 4.48 5.99 3.93
C LEU A 209 3.72 6.63 2.75
N LEU A 210 2.54 6.10 2.41
CA LEU A 210 1.68 6.65 1.38
C LEU A 210 1.14 8.02 1.79
N ARG A 211 0.68 8.20 3.05
CA ARG A 211 0.24 9.50 3.57
C ARG A 211 1.36 10.52 3.58
N GLU A 212 2.58 10.13 3.97
CA GLU A 212 3.75 11.01 3.89
C GLU A 212 4.03 11.45 2.45
N ALA A 213 3.97 10.52 1.48
CA ALA A 213 4.15 10.86 0.07
C ALA A 213 3.04 11.79 -0.45
N ASP A 214 1.79 11.57 -0.04
CA ASP A 214 0.64 12.42 -0.36
C ASP A 214 0.85 13.86 0.12
N LEU A 215 1.34 14.04 1.36
CA LEU A 215 1.67 15.36 1.91
C LEU A 215 2.76 16.06 1.10
N LEU A 216 3.81 15.35 0.70
CA LEU A 216 4.88 15.93 -0.13
C LEU A 216 4.40 16.27 -1.54
N ILE A 217 3.53 15.46 -2.13
CA ILE A 217 2.89 15.75 -3.43
C ILE A 217 2.01 17.00 -3.31
N ALA A 218 1.20 17.11 -2.27
CA ALA A 218 0.37 18.28 -2.02
C ALA A 218 1.21 19.54 -1.78
N GLU A 219 2.31 19.43 -1.04
CA GLU A 219 3.25 20.53 -0.82
C GLU A 219 3.89 21.00 -2.14
N ALA A 220 4.39 20.05 -2.95
CA ALA A 220 4.96 20.34 -4.26
C ALA A 220 3.93 21.04 -5.16
N ASP A 221 2.68 20.56 -5.15
CA ASP A 221 1.58 21.13 -5.95
C ASP A 221 1.31 22.60 -5.59
N GLN A 222 1.12 22.87 -4.29
CA GLN A 222 0.75 24.18 -3.78
C GLN A 222 1.88 25.20 -3.86
N ARG A 223 3.12 24.81 -3.51
CA ARG A 223 4.24 25.74 -3.36
C ARG A 223 5.02 25.97 -4.65
N PHE A 224 4.97 25.04 -5.60
CA PHE A 224 5.80 25.09 -6.79
C PHE A 224 4.96 24.96 -8.05
N MET A 225 4.23 23.86 -8.20
CA MET A 225 3.69 23.46 -9.49
C MET A 225 2.57 24.38 -9.99
N ALA A 226 1.80 24.98 -9.08
CA ALA A 226 0.79 25.98 -9.43
C ALA A 226 1.38 27.25 -10.09
N GLN A 227 2.66 27.56 -9.83
CA GLN A 227 3.30 28.81 -10.23
C GLN A 227 4.59 28.59 -11.05
N ILE A 228 4.94 27.33 -11.36
CA ILE A 228 6.22 26.96 -11.97
C ILE A 228 6.43 27.62 -13.34
N CYS A 229 5.36 27.88 -14.09
CA CYS A 229 5.42 28.55 -15.40
C CYS A 229 5.36 30.09 -15.32
N THR A 230 5.34 30.67 -14.12
CA THR A 230 5.21 32.12 -13.90
C THR A 230 6.29 32.70 -12.98
N ASP A 231 7.04 31.87 -12.24
CA ASP A 231 8.10 32.31 -11.34
C ASP A 231 9.38 31.49 -11.58
N GLU A 232 10.40 32.14 -12.12
CA GLU A 232 11.67 31.49 -12.47
C GLU A 232 12.47 30.98 -11.27
N ARG A 233 12.23 31.54 -10.08
CA ARG A 233 12.96 31.16 -8.86
C ARG A 233 12.60 29.75 -8.40
N LEU A 234 11.43 29.25 -8.78
CA LEU A 234 10.88 27.98 -8.31
C LEU A 234 11.59 26.75 -8.90
N TYR A 235 12.19 26.88 -10.09
CA TYR A 235 12.94 25.78 -10.71
C TYR A 235 14.46 25.88 -10.50
N GLN A 236 14.96 27.05 -10.07
CA GLN A 236 16.38 27.30 -9.84
C GLN A 236 16.86 26.91 -8.44
N GLY A 237 15.95 26.50 -7.55
CA GLY A 237 16.25 26.10 -6.18
C GLY A 237 16.21 24.59 -5.95
N GLN A 238 17.02 24.10 -5.01
CA GLN A 238 17.08 22.67 -4.67
C GLN A 238 15.82 22.15 -3.94
N THR A 239 14.93 23.02 -3.48
CA THR A 239 13.79 22.64 -2.64
C THR A 239 12.82 21.69 -3.35
N LEU A 240 12.40 22.00 -4.58
CA LEU A 240 11.51 21.13 -5.34
C LEU A 240 12.20 19.81 -5.68
N MET A 241 13.46 19.84 -6.09
CA MET A 241 14.25 18.63 -6.33
C MET A 241 14.36 17.74 -5.08
N ASN A 242 14.54 18.33 -3.90
CA ASN A 242 14.56 17.59 -2.64
C ASN A 242 13.20 16.98 -2.30
N LEU A 243 12.09 17.69 -2.57
CA LEU A 243 10.74 17.14 -2.41
C LEU A 243 10.53 15.94 -3.33
N LEU A 244 10.86 16.06 -4.62
CA LEU A 244 10.75 14.97 -5.60
C LEU A 244 11.59 13.74 -5.18
N HIS A 245 12.81 13.96 -4.68
CA HIS A 245 13.67 12.90 -4.16
C HIS A 245 13.07 12.20 -2.93
N ASN A 246 12.46 12.96 -2.02
CA ASN A 246 11.81 12.40 -0.84
C ASN A 246 10.56 11.60 -1.21
N ILE A 247 9.75 12.09 -2.15
CA ILE A 247 8.63 11.33 -2.72
C ILE A 247 9.16 10.01 -3.32
N HIS A 248 10.20 10.07 -4.16
CA HIS A 248 10.80 8.89 -4.76
C HIS A 248 11.26 7.87 -3.70
N LYS A 249 11.95 8.33 -2.64
CA LYS A 249 12.40 7.47 -1.54
C LYS A 249 11.24 6.78 -0.81
N LEU A 250 10.16 7.51 -0.53
CA LEU A 250 8.98 6.94 0.13
C LEU A 250 8.33 5.88 -0.75
N LEU A 251 8.13 6.17 -2.03
CA LEU A 251 7.57 5.22 -2.99
C LEU A 251 8.45 3.98 -3.17
N LEU A 252 9.78 4.15 -3.13
CA LEU A 252 10.72 3.03 -3.20
C LEU A 252 10.60 2.12 -1.96
N LYS A 253 10.48 2.70 -0.76
CA LYS A 253 10.21 1.95 0.46
C LYS A 253 8.88 1.21 0.38
N VAL A 254 7.82 1.85 -0.12
CA VAL A 254 6.51 1.22 -0.33
C VAL A 254 6.66 -0.01 -1.24
N ARG A 255 7.37 0.12 -2.37
CA ARG A 255 7.62 -1.00 -3.29
C ARG A 255 8.36 -2.13 -2.60
N GLN A 256 9.49 -1.84 -1.95
CA GLN A 256 10.34 -2.82 -1.28
C GLN A 256 9.64 -3.54 -0.12
N SER A 257 8.67 -2.91 0.51
CA SER A 257 7.90 -3.50 1.61
C SER A 257 6.73 -4.37 1.15
N CYS A 258 6.33 -4.32 -0.13
CA CYS A 258 5.08 -4.92 -0.59
C CYS A 258 5.19 -5.82 -1.82
N LEU A 259 6.25 -5.70 -2.62
CA LEU A 259 6.48 -6.40 -3.89
C LEU A 259 7.85 -7.09 -3.88
#